data_AF-A0A9P9BN21-F1
#
_entry.id   AF-A0A9P9BN21-F1
#
_cell.length_a   1.000
_cell.length_b   1.000
_cell.length_c   1.000
_cell.angle_alpha   90.00
_cell.angle_beta   90.00
_cell.angle_gamma   90.00
#
_symmetry.space_group_name_H-M   'P 1'
#
loop_
_entity.id
_entity.type
_entity.pdbx_description
1 polymer ?
#
loop_
_entity_poly.entity_id
_entity_poly.type
_entity_poly.pdbx_seq_one_letter_code
_entity_poly.pdbx_strand_id
1 'polypeptide(L)'
;MPLKALMTTSVLALASFASALPPPPGPPIPSAAAPAAKIRCPVVFSGQIPQAAKLTDFDATATSPFLSNNVKGNDTWSQILKFPPPLASLPGPAKKNCGVARFDDPAKQKALEVTINDRSIFKTQFGFRRAGLLFKNDTNTAGPGNTGVKTLHWSVRQDLARPLNLTHEYLNVWHEAGDFSGNHFHFQAGSLIGRPEFPADTFKLLNRKLDVLWSVPIDKTGGWQGFAVTLDYDANTIQVFYSPNPAAPLAPVFPQPLPNDNSGFGQFQIGILKKPTGDTSDVVNKGFQEAGIDEGQIYGGVFVEDGQGGCVSL
;
A
#
# COMPACT_ATOMS: atom_id res chain seq x y z
N MET A 1 82.96 15.69 3.47
CA MET A 1 81.81 15.08 2.76
C MET A 1 80.54 15.75 3.26
N PRO A 2 79.90 16.59 2.43
CA PRO A 2 78.49 16.35 2.13
C PRO A 2 78.14 16.60 0.64
N LEU A 3 77.25 15.76 0.12
CA LEU A 3 76.80 15.72 -1.27
C LEU A 3 75.67 16.74 -1.49
N LYS A 4 75.85 17.62 -2.48
CA LYS A 4 74.87 18.65 -2.88
C LYS A 4 73.71 18.03 -3.68
N ALA A 5 72.52 18.57 -3.43
CA ALA A 5 71.24 18.22 -4.01
C ALA A 5 71.19 18.39 -5.54
N LEU A 6 70.51 17.45 -6.21
CA LEU A 6 70.08 17.55 -7.59
C LEU A 6 68.55 17.62 -7.61
N MET A 7 68.01 18.77 -8.02
CA MET A 7 66.58 18.96 -8.29
C MET A 7 66.26 18.36 -9.66
N THR A 8 65.36 17.38 -9.70
CA THR A 8 64.73 16.89 -10.93
C THR A 8 63.32 17.45 -11.06
N THR A 9 63.11 18.25 -12.09
CA THR A 9 61.83 18.74 -12.60
C THR A 9 61.01 17.60 -13.21
N SER A 10 59.84 17.32 -12.65
CA SER A 10 58.84 16.42 -13.24
C SER A 10 57.86 17.22 -14.10
N VAL A 11 57.77 16.86 -15.38
CA VAL A 11 56.79 17.37 -16.34
C VAL A 11 55.48 16.61 -16.14
N LEU A 12 54.40 17.33 -15.81
CA LEU A 12 53.06 16.78 -15.64
C LEU A 12 52.35 16.77 -17.02
N ALA A 13 52.04 15.60 -17.55
CA ALA A 13 51.25 15.44 -18.77
C ALA A 13 49.75 15.58 -18.45
N LEU A 14 49.07 16.59 -19.02
CA LEU A 14 47.61 16.70 -18.98
C LEU A 14 46.99 15.73 -20.01
N ALA A 15 46.23 14.75 -19.52
CA ALA A 15 45.34 13.95 -20.34
C ALA A 15 43.98 14.68 -20.49
N SER A 16 43.66 15.09 -21.71
CA SER A 16 42.37 15.65 -22.09
C SER A 16 41.33 14.53 -22.28
N PHE A 17 40.41 14.39 -21.34
CA PHE A 17 39.22 13.55 -21.50
C PHE A 17 38.15 14.32 -22.28
N ALA A 18 37.92 13.93 -23.53
CA ALA A 18 36.75 14.37 -24.29
C ALA A 18 35.51 13.62 -23.77
N SER A 19 34.62 14.32 -23.09
CA SER A 19 33.31 13.82 -22.68
C SER A 19 32.38 13.74 -23.90
N ALA A 20 32.12 12.53 -24.39
CA ALA A 20 31.05 12.29 -25.35
C ALA A 20 29.71 12.53 -24.64
N LEU A 21 28.97 13.55 -25.07
CA LEU A 21 27.59 13.76 -24.63
C LEU A 21 26.72 12.59 -25.10
N PRO A 22 25.81 12.07 -24.26
CA PRO A 22 24.85 11.05 -24.69
C PRO A 22 23.93 11.63 -25.79
N PRO A 23 23.49 10.78 -26.74
CA PRO A 23 22.59 11.22 -27.80
C PRO A 23 21.27 11.73 -27.21
N PRO A 24 20.62 12.70 -27.87
CA PRO A 24 19.34 13.23 -27.42
C PRO A 24 18.28 12.13 -27.39
N PRO A 25 17.39 12.12 -26.39
CA PRO A 25 16.33 11.13 -26.31
C PRO A 25 15.44 11.21 -27.55
N GLY A 26 15.26 10.08 -28.22
CA GLY A 26 14.34 9.96 -29.34
C GLY A 26 12.89 10.27 -28.94
N PRO A 27 12.00 10.54 -29.91
CA PRO A 27 10.59 10.79 -29.64
C PRO A 27 9.97 9.61 -28.86
N PRO A 28 9.10 9.88 -27.87
CA PRO A 28 8.53 8.83 -27.04
C PRO A 28 7.67 7.92 -27.92
N ILE A 29 8.07 6.64 -27.98
CA ILE A 29 7.24 5.59 -28.57
C ILE A 29 5.96 5.51 -27.70
N PRO A 30 4.76 5.49 -28.30
CA PRO A 30 3.53 5.25 -27.54
C PRO A 30 3.66 3.91 -26.82
N SER A 31 3.69 3.96 -25.48
CA SER A 31 3.79 2.77 -24.63
C SER A 31 2.58 1.89 -24.91
N ALA A 32 2.79 0.77 -25.61
CA ALA A 32 1.85 -0.34 -25.54
C ALA A 32 1.67 -0.68 -24.05
N ALA A 33 0.42 -0.77 -23.59
CA ALA A 33 0.13 -1.14 -22.22
C ALA A 33 0.78 -2.49 -21.94
N ALA A 34 1.63 -2.57 -20.92
CA ALA A 34 2.20 -3.84 -20.49
C ALA A 34 1.05 -4.82 -20.18
N PRO A 35 1.12 -6.08 -20.63
CA PRO A 35 0.08 -7.06 -20.32
C PRO A 35 -0.05 -7.22 -18.81
N ALA A 36 -1.29 -7.38 -18.33
CA ALA A 36 -1.56 -7.57 -16.91
C ALA A 36 -0.72 -8.72 -16.33
N ALA A 37 -0.11 -8.49 -15.18
CA ALA A 37 0.60 -9.52 -14.45
C ALA A 37 -0.36 -10.68 -14.14
N LYS A 38 0.12 -11.92 -14.27
CA LYS A 38 -0.71 -13.11 -14.05
C LYS A 38 -0.58 -13.57 -12.61
N ILE A 39 -1.73 -13.79 -11.96
CA ILE A 39 -1.79 -14.52 -10.69
C ILE A 39 -1.47 -15.99 -10.98
N ARG A 40 -0.49 -16.56 -10.26
CA ARG A 40 0.01 -17.93 -10.48
C ARG A 40 -0.33 -18.87 -9.34
N CYS A 41 -0.54 -18.34 -8.15
CA CYS A 41 -0.87 -19.13 -6.97
C CYS A 41 -2.40 -19.24 -6.78
N PRO A 42 -2.88 -20.27 -6.05
CA PRO A 42 -4.29 -20.37 -5.72
C PRO A 42 -4.79 -19.14 -4.95
N VAL A 43 -5.83 -18.48 -5.46
CA VAL A 43 -6.45 -17.34 -4.76
C VAL A 43 -7.34 -17.87 -3.64
N VAL A 44 -7.10 -17.37 -2.43
CA VAL A 44 -7.90 -17.64 -1.23
C VAL A 44 -9.07 -16.67 -1.16
N PHE A 45 -8.78 -15.37 -1.27
CA PHE A 45 -9.79 -14.32 -1.30
C PHE A 45 -9.51 -13.37 -2.46
N SER A 46 -10.54 -13.04 -3.24
CA SER A 46 -10.42 -12.00 -4.27
C SER A 46 -11.15 -10.74 -3.82
N GLY A 47 -10.40 -9.63 -3.78
CA GLY A 47 -10.93 -8.28 -3.58
C GLY A 47 -10.85 -7.46 -4.86
N GLN A 48 -10.58 -8.10 -6.02
CA GLN A 48 -10.55 -7.42 -7.30
C GLN A 48 -11.98 -7.07 -7.73
N ILE A 49 -12.22 -5.83 -8.11
CA ILE A 49 -13.58 -5.35 -8.35
C ILE A 49 -13.98 -5.60 -9.80
N PRO A 50 -15.06 -6.35 -10.07
CA PRO A 50 -15.54 -6.55 -11.44
C PRO A 50 -15.87 -5.24 -12.15
N GLN A 51 -15.63 -5.15 -13.46
CA GLN A 51 -15.98 -3.98 -14.28
C GLN A 51 -17.47 -3.63 -14.17
N ALA A 52 -18.34 -4.63 -14.09
CA ALA A 52 -19.78 -4.46 -13.96
C ALA A 52 -20.27 -4.08 -12.56
N ALA A 53 -19.40 -4.10 -11.54
CA ALA A 53 -19.80 -3.83 -10.16
C ALA A 53 -20.37 -2.42 -10.00
N LYS A 54 -21.39 -2.29 -9.17
CA LYS A 54 -21.99 -1.02 -8.75
C LYS A 54 -21.61 -0.75 -7.29
N LEU A 55 -21.57 0.51 -6.90
CA LEU A 55 -21.27 0.87 -5.50
C LEU A 55 -22.27 0.25 -4.51
N THR A 56 -23.54 0.12 -4.92
CA THR A 56 -24.60 -0.55 -4.12
C THR A 56 -24.35 -2.04 -3.92
N ASP A 57 -23.54 -2.69 -4.76
CA ASP A 57 -23.24 -4.12 -4.62
C ASP A 57 -22.44 -4.40 -3.32
N PHE A 58 -21.74 -3.38 -2.81
CA PHE A 58 -20.95 -3.48 -1.57
C PHE A 58 -21.81 -3.39 -0.30
N ASP A 59 -23.05 -2.92 -0.41
CA ASP A 59 -23.99 -2.81 0.71
C ASP A 59 -24.66 -4.16 1.04
N ALA A 60 -24.51 -5.18 0.19
CA ALA A 60 -25.14 -6.48 0.36
C ALA A 60 -24.13 -7.63 0.37
N THR A 61 -24.26 -8.53 1.35
CA THR A 61 -23.38 -9.70 1.53
C THR A 61 -23.37 -10.64 0.32
N ALA A 62 -24.48 -10.72 -0.42
CA ALA A 62 -24.61 -11.61 -1.57
C ALA A 62 -23.69 -11.19 -2.73
N THR A 63 -23.55 -9.89 -2.97
CA THR A 63 -22.88 -9.30 -4.14
C THR A 63 -21.50 -8.76 -3.82
N SER A 64 -21.25 -8.34 -2.59
CA SER A 64 -19.97 -7.75 -2.19
C SER A 64 -18.85 -8.78 -2.09
N PRO A 65 -17.63 -8.47 -2.58
CA PRO A 65 -16.43 -9.25 -2.27
C PRO A 65 -15.93 -9.02 -0.82
N PHE A 66 -16.54 -8.07 -0.10
CA PHE A 66 -16.20 -7.70 1.27
C PHE A 66 -17.42 -7.80 2.21
N LEU A 67 -17.20 -7.76 3.52
CA LEU A 67 -18.29 -7.68 4.50
C LEU A 67 -19.04 -6.34 4.41
N SER A 68 -20.37 -6.38 4.35
CA SER A 68 -21.20 -5.20 4.07
C SER A 68 -21.43 -4.26 5.26
N ASN A 69 -21.20 -4.71 6.50
CA ASN A 69 -21.61 -3.97 7.71
C ASN A 69 -20.51 -3.80 8.76
N ASN A 70 -19.25 -4.09 8.43
CA ASN A 70 -18.16 -4.07 9.41
C ASN A 70 -17.23 -2.87 9.17
N VAL A 71 -16.63 -2.36 10.27
CA VAL A 71 -15.50 -1.42 10.26
C VAL A 71 -15.76 -0.12 9.45
N LYS A 72 -16.90 0.52 9.70
CA LYS A 72 -17.24 1.83 9.12
C LYS A 72 -18.18 2.62 10.03
N GLY A 73 -18.31 3.92 9.78
CA GLY A 73 -19.35 4.74 10.40
C GLY A 73 -20.76 4.41 9.91
N ASN A 74 -21.69 5.35 10.13
CA ASN A 74 -23.10 5.16 9.78
C ASN A 74 -23.38 5.17 8.28
N ASP A 75 -22.48 5.74 7.47
CA ASP A 75 -22.60 5.77 6.01
C ASP A 75 -22.57 4.34 5.42
N THR A 76 -23.29 4.10 4.34
CA THR A 76 -23.25 2.83 3.59
C THR A 76 -21.92 2.69 2.84
N TRP A 77 -21.56 1.47 2.41
CA TRP A 77 -20.37 1.31 1.56
C TRP A 77 -20.54 2.05 0.24
N SER A 78 -21.74 2.11 -0.32
CA SER A 78 -22.00 2.90 -1.53
C SER A 78 -21.81 4.41 -1.38
N GLN A 79 -21.84 4.93 -0.14
CA GLN A 79 -21.53 6.33 0.17
C GLN A 79 -20.03 6.57 0.44
N ILE A 80 -19.35 5.55 0.98
CA ILE A 80 -17.94 5.59 1.35
C ILE A 80 -17.01 5.28 0.16
N LEU A 81 -17.44 4.37 -0.70
CA LEU A 81 -16.65 3.89 -1.82
C LEU A 81 -16.90 4.74 -3.06
N LYS A 82 -15.85 4.93 -3.87
CA LYS A 82 -15.96 5.55 -5.18
C LYS A 82 -15.28 4.67 -6.22
N PHE A 83 -15.75 4.76 -7.46
CA PHE A 83 -14.95 4.30 -8.59
C PHE A 83 -14.11 5.49 -9.06
N PRO A 84 -12.77 5.37 -9.07
CA PRO A 84 -11.91 6.42 -9.57
C PRO A 84 -12.29 6.78 -11.01
N PRO A 85 -12.13 8.05 -11.40
CA PRO A 85 -12.39 8.46 -12.77
C PRO A 85 -11.54 7.65 -13.76
N PRO A 86 -12.06 7.35 -14.96
CA PRO A 86 -11.30 6.65 -15.99
C PRO A 86 -9.97 7.35 -16.28
N LEU A 87 -8.92 6.58 -16.53
CA LEU A 87 -7.57 7.10 -16.80
C LEU A 87 -7.55 8.18 -17.90
N ALA A 88 -8.42 8.05 -18.89
CA ALA A 88 -8.53 8.95 -20.02
C ALA A 88 -8.91 10.39 -19.60
N SER A 89 -9.61 10.56 -18.48
CA SER A 89 -10.09 11.84 -17.95
C SER A 89 -9.16 12.47 -16.89
N LEU A 90 -8.03 11.83 -16.57
CA LEU A 90 -7.05 12.42 -15.65
C LEU A 90 -6.18 13.47 -16.37
N PRO A 91 -5.93 14.65 -15.77
CA PRO A 91 -5.09 15.68 -16.37
C PRO A 91 -3.58 15.37 -16.24
N GLY A 92 -2.78 15.86 -17.19
CA GLY A 92 -1.33 15.94 -17.06
C GLY A 92 -0.59 14.58 -16.95
N PRO A 93 0.54 14.51 -16.20
CA PRO A 93 1.38 13.31 -16.10
C PRO A 93 0.69 12.12 -15.41
N ALA A 94 -0.37 12.36 -14.63
CA ALA A 94 -1.19 11.30 -14.04
C ALA A 94 -1.75 10.34 -15.13
N LYS A 95 -2.09 10.85 -16.32
CA LYS A 95 -2.55 10.01 -17.44
C LYS A 95 -1.51 8.99 -17.93
N LYS A 96 -0.22 9.30 -17.81
CA LYS A 96 0.88 8.39 -18.21
C LYS A 96 1.18 7.36 -17.12
N ASN A 97 0.99 7.71 -15.85
CA ASN A 97 1.40 6.90 -14.71
C ASN A 97 0.25 6.11 -14.07
N CYS A 98 -1.01 6.49 -14.31
CA CYS A 98 -2.15 5.92 -13.60
C CYS A 98 -2.63 4.56 -14.12
N GLY A 99 -2.08 4.03 -15.23
CA GLY A 99 -2.31 2.72 -15.88
C GLY A 99 -3.36 1.74 -15.30
N VAL A 100 -3.08 0.45 -15.35
CA VAL A 100 -3.90 -0.56 -14.66
C VAL A 100 -3.12 -1.01 -13.44
N ALA A 101 -3.79 -1.21 -12.31
CA ALA A 101 -3.15 -1.78 -11.13
C ALA A 101 -2.54 -3.14 -11.49
N ARG A 102 -1.43 -3.51 -10.84
CA ARG A 102 -0.82 -4.83 -11.07
C ARG A 102 -1.84 -5.92 -10.72
N PHE A 103 -1.89 -6.98 -11.53
CA PHE A 103 -2.83 -8.12 -11.43
C PHE A 103 -4.29 -7.84 -11.79
N ASP A 104 -4.69 -6.59 -12.06
CA ASP A 104 -5.99 -6.32 -12.65
C ASP A 104 -5.94 -6.47 -14.19
N ASP A 105 -6.95 -7.12 -14.75
CA ASP A 105 -7.24 -7.16 -16.18
C ASP A 105 -8.25 -6.03 -16.47
N PRO A 106 -7.89 -4.99 -17.25
CA PRO A 106 -8.77 -3.84 -17.46
C PRO A 106 -10.09 -4.20 -18.16
N ALA A 107 -10.19 -5.35 -18.82
CA ALA A 107 -11.44 -5.82 -19.41
C ALA A 107 -12.39 -6.45 -18.37
N LYS A 108 -11.87 -6.86 -17.21
CA LYS A 108 -12.63 -7.61 -16.19
C LYS A 108 -12.71 -6.91 -14.85
N GLN A 109 -11.69 -6.14 -14.47
CA GLN A 109 -11.63 -5.46 -13.19
C GLN A 109 -11.34 -3.97 -13.29
N LYS A 110 -11.71 -3.24 -12.24
CA LYS A 110 -11.49 -1.80 -12.05
C LYS A 110 -11.00 -1.50 -10.64
N ALA A 111 -10.40 -0.33 -10.46
CA ALA A 111 -9.97 0.16 -9.17
C ALA A 111 -11.15 0.59 -8.28
N LEU A 112 -10.89 0.63 -6.98
CA LEU A 112 -11.82 1.08 -5.94
C LEU A 112 -11.13 2.14 -5.08
N GLU A 113 -11.84 3.20 -4.75
CA GLU A 113 -11.41 4.19 -3.79
C GLU A 113 -12.19 4.03 -2.50
N VAL A 114 -11.48 4.03 -1.37
CA VAL A 114 -12.08 4.13 -0.04
C VAL A 114 -11.93 5.56 0.42
N THR A 115 -13.01 6.20 0.85
CA THR A 115 -12.98 7.59 1.34
C THR A 115 -13.35 7.68 2.82
N ILE A 116 -12.88 8.75 3.46
CA ILE A 116 -13.30 9.13 4.81
C ILE A 116 -13.75 10.58 4.82
N ASN A 117 -14.73 10.85 5.69
CA ASN A 117 -15.28 12.17 5.95
C ASN A 117 -15.49 12.35 7.46
N ASP A 118 -16.04 13.49 7.88
CA ASP A 118 -16.30 13.79 9.30
C ASP A 118 -17.19 12.74 10.01
N ARG A 119 -18.04 12.02 9.28
CA ARG A 119 -18.95 10.98 9.80
C ARG A 119 -18.32 9.60 9.85
N SER A 120 -17.08 9.42 9.39
CA SER A 120 -16.38 8.12 9.39
C SER A 120 -15.94 7.68 10.79
N ILE A 121 -16.82 7.74 11.79
CA ILE A 121 -16.56 7.36 13.17
C ILE A 121 -17.08 5.93 13.38
N PHE A 122 -16.18 4.98 13.54
CA PHE A 122 -16.55 3.59 13.82
C PHE A 122 -16.88 3.42 15.30
N LYS A 123 -18.10 2.96 15.60
CA LYS A 123 -18.61 2.83 16.97
C LYS A 123 -18.42 4.15 17.74
N THR A 124 -17.66 4.14 18.84
CA THR A 124 -17.40 5.30 19.69
C THR A 124 -15.95 5.80 19.59
N GLN A 125 -15.22 5.43 18.52
CA GLN A 125 -13.80 5.78 18.34
C GLN A 125 -13.67 7.20 17.76
N PHE A 126 -14.03 8.22 18.54
CA PHE A 126 -14.12 9.62 18.08
C PHE A 126 -12.77 10.23 17.65
N GLY A 127 -11.65 9.70 18.16
CA GLY A 127 -10.32 10.10 17.74
C GLY A 127 -9.99 9.65 16.31
N PHE A 128 -10.65 8.63 15.80
CA PHE A 128 -10.37 8.07 14.47
C PHE A 128 -11.37 8.52 13.40
N ARG A 129 -10.91 8.43 12.15
CA ARG A 129 -11.78 8.33 10.97
C ARG A 129 -11.47 7.01 10.27
N ARG A 130 -12.44 6.08 10.25
CA ARG A 130 -12.23 4.68 9.89
C ARG A 130 -13.26 4.18 8.88
N ALA A 131 -12.74 3.59 7.80
CA ALA A 131 -13.46 2.75 6.85
C ALA A 131 -12.51 1.63 6.39
N GLY A 132 -12.78 0.38 6.78
CA GLY A 132 -11.96 -0.78 6.47
C GLY A 132 -12.76 -1.91 5.84
N LEU A 133 -12.40 -2.31 4.62
CA LEU A 133 -12.98 -3.45 3.94
C LEU A 133 -12.34 -4.74 4.46
N LEU A 134 -13.17 -5.68 4.91
CA LEU A 134 -12.80 -7.03 5.29
C LEU A 134 -13.20 -8.01 4.20
N PHE A 135 -12.31 -8.90 3.76
CA PHE A 135 -12.65 -9.89 2.73
C PHE A 135 -13.84 -10.75 3.14
N LYS A 136 -14.70 -11.06 2.17
CA LYS A 136 -15.78 -12.02 2.37
C LYS A 136 -15.19 -13.38 2.72
N ASN A 137 -15.73 -14.00 3.77
CA ASN A 137 -15.31 -15.28 4.34
C ASN A 137 -13.96 -15.26 5.07
N ASP A 138 -13.30 -14.12 5.22
CA ASP A 138 -12.20 -14.00 6.15
C ASP A 138 -12.74 -13.93 7.58
N THR A 139 -12.19 -14.71 8.50
CA THR A 139 -12.72 -14.88 9.86
C THR A 139 -11.66 -14.50 10.88
N ASN A 140 -12.06 -13.91 12.01
CA ASN A 140 -11.14 -13.58 13.09
C ASN A 140 -10.63 -14.83 13.87
N THR A 141 -11.16 -16.01 13.58
CA THR A 141 -10.69 -17.31 14.07
C THR A 141 -9.89 -18.05 12.99
N ALA A 142 -9.31 -19.21 13.34
CA ALA A 142 -8.66 -20.10 12.39
C ALA A 142 -9.48 -20.29 11.10
N GLY A 143 -8.86 -20.01 9.96
CA GLY A 143 -9.51 -20.08 8.66
C GLY A 143 -8.54 -19.91 7.49
N PRO A 144 -9.06 -19.90 6.25
CA PRO A 144 -8.24 -19.86 5.05
C PRO A 144 -7.34 -18.62 4.94
N GLY A 145 -7.71 -17.51 5.59
CA GLY A 145 -6.92 -16.28 5.56
C GLY A 145 -5.71 -16.25 6.49
N ASN A 146 -5.68 -17.11 7.51
CA ASN A 146 -4.79 -16.93 8.66
C ASN A 146 -4.13 -18.22 9.17
N THR A 147 -3.96 -19.19 8.27
CA THR A 147 -3.27 -20.46 8.52
C THR A 147 -2.29 -20.78 7.37
N GLY A 148 -1.22 -21.50 7.68
CA GLY A 148 -0.18 -21.85 6.71
C GLY A 148 0.61 -20.63 6.23
N VAL A 149 0.76 -20.47 4.90
CA VAL A 149 1.44 -19.30 4.30
C VAL A 149 0.43 -18.51 3.47
N LYS A 150 0.28 -17.22 3.74
CA LYS A 150 -0.68 -16.35 3.05
C LYS A 150 -0.04 -15.07 2.59
N THR A 151 -0.29 -14.70 1.34
CA THR A 151 0.25 -13.47 0.75
C THR A 151 -0.90 -12.56 0.35
N LEU A 152 -0.99 -11.38 0.99
CA LEU A 152 -1.88 -10.31 0.55
C LEU A 152 -1.17 -9.47 -0.50
N HIS A 153 -1.82 -9.27 -1.65
CA HIS A 153 -1.40 -8.39 -2.74
C HIS A 153 -2.31 -7.17 -2.82
N TRP A 154 -1.72 -6.01 -3.09
CA TRP A 154 -2.46 -4.81 -3.45
C TRP A 154 -1.58 -3.84 -4.25
N SER A 155 -2.21 -3.03 -5.09
CA SER A 155 -1.63 -1.80 -5.62
C SER A 155 -2.34 -0.61 -5.00
N VAL A 156 -1.61 0.48 -4.77
CA VAL A 156 -2.14 1.72 -4.21
C VAL A 156 -1.68 2.93 -5.02
N ARG A 157 -2.57 3.91 -5.19
CA ARG A 157 -2.22 5.23 -5.75
C ARG A 157 -3.02 6.33 -5.06
N GLN A 158 -2.46 7.54 -5.01
CA GLN A 158 -3.11 8.69 -4.40
C GLN A 158 -4.29 9.20 -5.24
N ASP A 159 -5.36 9.67 -4.60
CA ASP A 159 -6.34 10.54 -5.24
C ASP A 159 -5.91 12.00 -5.08
N LEU A 160 -5.53 12.65 -6.19
CA LEU A 160 -5.12 14.06 -6.16
C LEU A 160 -6.29 15.02 -5.89
N ALA A 161 -7.54 14.56 -6.08
CA ALA A 161 -8.73 15.33 -5.72
C ALA A 161 -9.12 15.16 -4.24
N ARG A 162 -8.61 14.13 -3.57
CA ARG A 162 -8.86 13.80 -2.15
C ARG A 162 -7.58 13.37 -1.44
N PRO A 163 -6.55 14.24 -1.43
CA PRO A 163 -5.26 13.86 -0.87
C PRO A 163 -5.39 13.55 0.62
N LEU A 164 -4.66 12.55 1.09
CA LEU A 164 -4.51 12.32 2.53
C LEU A 164 -3.76 13.49 3.17
N ASN A 165 -4.19 13.93 4.35
CA ASN A 165 -3.42 14.89 5.13
C ASN A 165 -2.29 14.20 5.91
N LEU A 166 -1.11 14.09 5.30
CA LEU A 166 0.04 13.36 5.85
C LEU A 166 0.63 13.93 7.16
N THR A 167 0.12 15.04 7.71
CA THR A 167 0.40 15.42 9.10
C THR A 167 -0.23 14.47 10.13
N HIS A 168 -1.22 13.68 9.71
CA HIS A 168 -1.80 12.59 10.49
C HIS A 168 -1.11 11.25 10.19
N GLU A 169 -1.25 10.30 11.11
CA GLU A 169 -0.90 8.91 10.86
C GLU A 169 -2.10 8.16 10.26
N TYR A 170 -1.85 7.35 9.23
CA TYR A 170 -2.85 6.51 8.59
C TYR A 170 -2.46 5.04 8.70
N LEU A 171 -3.44 4.17 8.95
CA LEU A 171 -3.36 2.73 8.70
C LEU A 171 -4.23 2.41 7.48
N ASN A 172 -3.59 1.92 6.42
CA ASN A 172 -4.21 1.74 5.11
C ASN A 172 -4.46 0.27 4.77
N VAL A 173 -3.50 -0.61 5.07
CA VAL A 173 -3.64 -2.07 4.90
C VAL A 173 -3.08 -2.74 6.14
N TRP A 174 -3.79 -3.71 6.70
CA TRP A 174 -3.32 -4.40 7.91
C TRP A 174 -3.93 -5.79 8.02
N HIS A 175 -3.34 -6.62 8.88
CA HIS A 175 -3.96 -7.85 9.33
C HIS A 175 -4.22 -7.76 10.83
N GLU A 176 -5.47 -7.52 11.23
CA GLU A 176 -5.89 -7.40 12.64
C GLU A 176 -5.89 -8.77 13.30
N ALA A 177 -5.24 -8.89 14.45
CA ALA A 177 -5.22 -10.13 15.23
C ALA A 177 -6.64 -10.51 15.66
N GLY A 178 -6.92 -11.82 15.76
CA GLY A 178 -8.27 -12.34 16.00
C GLY A 178 -8.94 -11.88 17.29
N ASP A 179 -8.12 -11.51 18.28
CA ASP A 179 -8.51 -10.99 19.60
C ASP A 179 -8.54 -9.46 19.66
N PHE A 180 -8.25 -8.78 18.56
CA PHE A 180 -8.18 -7.32 18.43
C PHE A 180 -7.09 -6.65 19.30
N SER A 181 -6.09 -7.41 19.76
CA SER A 181 -4.99 -6.90 20.58
C SER A 181 -3.96 -6.07 19.80
N GLY A 182 -4.00 -6.13 18.48
CA GLY A 182 -3.07 -5.46 17.58
C GLY A 182 -3.17 -5.99 16.16
N ASN A 183 -2.13 -5.81 15.36
CA ASN A 183 -2.05 -6.34 13.99
C ASN A 183 -0.77 -7.15 13.81
N HIS A 184 -0.77 -8.17 12.94
CA HIS A 184 0.46 -8.88 12.59
C HIS A 184 1.40 -8.04 11.72
N PHE A 185 0.82 -7.16 10.90
CA PHE A 185 1.54 -6.10 10.20
C PHE A 185 0.66 -4.88 10.01
N HIS A 186 1.31 -3.74 9.75
CA HIS A 186 0.68 -2.46 9.48
C HIS A 186 1.31 -1.86 8.22
N PHE A 187 0.49 -1.49 7.24
CA PHE A 187 0.87 -0.62 6.13
C PHE A 187 0.33 0.77 6.43
N GLN A 188 1.25 1.69 6.71
CA GLN A 188 0.94 3.03 7.19
C GLN A 188 1.47 4.12 6.28
N ALA A 189 0.85 5.29 6.36
CA ALA A 189 1.29 6.52 5.69
C ALA A 189 1.20 7.70 6.66
N GLY A 190 1.84 8.81 6.30
CA GLY A 190 1.80 10.03 7.09
C GLY A 190 2.75 10.03 8.28
N SER A 191 2.51 10.96 9.20
CA SER A 191 3.38 11.26 10.35
C SER A 191 3.06 10.29 11.49
N LEU A 192 3.92 9.29 11.71
CA LEU A 192 3.74 8.30 12.77
C LEU A 192 3.79 8.95 14.15
N ILE A 193 2.78 8.67 14.99
CA ILE A 193 2.70 9.22 16.35
C ILE A 193 3.90 8.75 17.17
N GLY A 194 4.63 9.71 17.75
CA GLY A 194 5.80 9.43 18.58
C GLY A 194 7.03 8.93 17.81
N ARG A 195 7.00 8.95 16.47
CA ARG A 195 8.09 8.44 15.61
C ARG A 195 8.46 9.45 14.50
N PRO A 196 8.89 10.68 14.86
CA PRO A 196 9.17 11.76 13.90
C PRO A 196 10.38 11.48 13.00
N GLU A 197 11.19 10.47 13.33
CA GLU A 197 12.34 10.06 12.52
C GLU A 197 11.96 9.48 11.15
N PHE A 198 10.70 9.04 10.96
CA PHE A 198 10.23 8.54 9.67
C PHE A 198 9.49 9.64 8.88
N PRO A 199 9.90 9.94 7.64
CA PRO A 199 9.27 10.98 6.84
C PRO A 199 7.78 10.75 6.61
N ALA A 200 6.97 11.81 6.74
CA ALA A 200 5.52 11.74 6.58
C ALA A 200 5.08 11.24 5.19
N ASP A 201 5.84 11.58 4.15
CA ASP A 201 5.55 11.28 2.75
C ASP A 201 6.08 9.93 2.27
N THR A 202 6.05 8.95 3.17
CA THR A 202 6.43 7.56 2.89
C THR A 202 5.34 6.59 3.32
N PHE A 203 5.17 5.54 2.54
CA PHE A 203 4.54 4.31 3.01
C PHE A 203 5.52 3.55 3.90
N LYS A 204 5.00 2.91 4.95
CA LYS A 204 5.78 2.23 5.99
C LYS A 204 5.14 0.87 6.28
N LEU A 205 5.94 -0.18 6.29
CA LEU A 205 5.53 -1.51 6.76
C LEU A 205 6.07 -1.72 8.16
N LEU A 206 5.17 -1.98 9.10
CA LEU A 206 5.52 -2.27 10.49
C LEU A 206 5.10 -3.69 10.85
N ASN A 207 5.85 -4.32 11.75
CA ASN A 207 5.50 -5.60 12.37
C ASN A 207 4.50 -5.41 13.53
N ARG A 208 4.13 -6.51 14.20
CA ARG A 208 3.23 -6.48 15.37
C ARG A 208 3.72 -5.62 16.54
N LYS A 209 5.04 -5.50 16.70
CA LYS A 209 5.68 -4.69 17.75
C LYS A 209 5.80 -3.21 17.37
N LEU A 210 5.27 -2.81 16.22
CA LEU A 210 5.39 -1.46 15.66
C LEU A 210 6.84 -1.06 15.31
N ASP A 211 7.70 -2.04 15.04
CA ASP A 211 8.99 -1.80 14.42
C ASP A 211 8.78 -1.56 12.92
N VAL A 212 9.31 -0.46 12.38
CA VAL A 212 9.31 -0.19 10.94
C VAL A 212 10.30 -1.13 10.28
N LEU A 213 9.79 -2.09 9.52
CA LEU A 213 10.60 -3.06 8.77
C LEU A 213 11.17 -2.46 7.49
N TRP A 214 10.38 -1.61 6.83
CA TRP A 214 10.72 -1.01 5.55
C TRP A 214 9.86 0.21 5.26
N SER A 215 10.38 1.16 4.48
CA SER A 215 9.65 2.35 4.05
C SER A 215 10.02 2.77 2.62
N VAL A 216 9.10 3.44 1.94
CA VAL A 216 9.30 3.93 0.57
C VAL A 216 8.54 5.24 0.36
N PRO A 217 9.08 6.20 -0.43
CA PRO A 217 8.35 7.40 -0.79
C PRO A 217 7.00 7.10 -1.45
N ILE A 218 5.99 7.91 -1.14
CA ILE A 218 4.69 7.88 -1.80
C ILE A 218 4.83 8.52 -3.20
N ASP A 219 4.32 7.86 -4.23
CA ASP A 219 4.16 8.45 -5.56
C ASP A 219 3.07 9.54 -5.52
N LYS A 220 3.52 10.78 -5.38
CA LYS A 220 2.67 11.98 -5.36
C LYS A 220 2.16 12.40 -6.75
N THR A 221 2.57 11.72 -7.82
CA THR A 221 2.12 11.99 -9.19
C THR A 221 0.85 11.21 -9.56
N GLY A 222 0.37 10.36 -8.66
CA GLY A 222 -0.80 9.50 -8.87
C GLY A 222 -0.45 8.15 -9.50
N GLY A 223 0.83 7.80 -9.64
CA GLY A 223 1.25 6.49 -10.11
C GLY A 223 0.88 5.36 -9.15
N TRP A 224 0.73 4.14 -9.68
CA TRP A 224 0.53 2.94 -8.87
C TRP A 224 1.84 2.46 -8.26
N GLN A 225 1.80 2.15 -6.98
CA GLN A 225 2.82 1.37 -6.28
C GLN A 225 2.23 0.02 -5.89
N GLY A 226 2.91 -1.08 -6.24
CA GLY A 226 2.48 -2.44 -5.95
C GLY A 226 3.17 -2.98 -4.70
N PHE A 227 2.44 -3.73 -3.89
CA PHE A 227 2.93 -4.32 -2.66
C PHE A 227 2.38 -5.74 -2.50
N ALA A 228 3.17 -6.58 -1.82
CA ALA A 228 2.66 -7.80 -1.25
C ALA A 228 3.29 -8.07 0.11
N VAL A 229 2.53 -8.70 1.01
CA VAL A 229 3.03 -9.14 2.32
C VAL A 229 2.67 -10.60 2.51
N THR A 230 3.69 -11.43 2.65
CA THR A 230 3.55 -12.84 3.05
C THR A 230 3.64 -12.93 4.57
N LEU A 231 2.63 -13.54 5.19
CA LEU A 231 2.66 -14.03 6.55
C LEU A 231 2.80 -15.55 6.52
N ASP A 232 3.88 -16.06 7.08
CA ASP A 232 4.05 -17.49 7.32
C ASP A 232 3.68 -17.76 8.78
N TYR A 233 2.49 -18.34 8.99
CA TYR A 233 1.97 -18.66 10.31
C TYR A 233 2.66 -19.88 10.92
N ASP A 234 3.24 -20.76 10.08
CA ASP A 234 3.93 -21.96 10.53
C ASP A 234 5.35 -21.62 11.01
N ALA A 235 6.06 -20.78 10.26
CA ALA A 235 7.42 -20.34 10.59
C ALA A 235 7.47 -19.06 11.43
N ASN A 236 6.35 -18.37 11.64
CA ASN A 236 6.29 -17.05 12.29
C ASN A 236 7.24 -16.05 11.63
N THR A 237 7.08 -15.86 10.31
CA THR A 237 7.87 -14.89 9.54
C THR A 237 7.01 -13.97 8.69
N ILE A 238 7.62 -12.85 8.28
CA ILE A 238 7.04 -11.87 7.35
C ILE A 238 8.00 -11.62 6.19
N GLN A 239 7.47 -11.54 4.97
CA GLN A 239 8.20 -11.08 3.79
C GLN A 239 7.42 -9.97 3.10
N VAL A 240 8.10 -8.88 2.77
CA VAL A 240 7.52 -7.74 2.05
C VAL A 240 8.06 -7.73 0.62
N PHE A 241 7.17 -7.46 -0.32
CA PHE A 241 7.49 -7.26 -1.73
C PHE A 241 6.99 -5.90 -2.20
N TYR A 242 7.72 -5.31 -3.13
CA TYR A 242 7.41 -4.00 -3.68
C TYR A 242 7.65 -3.93 -5.18
N SER A 243 6.83 -3.13 -5.85
CA SER A 243 7.04 -2.70 -7.23
C SER A 243 6.74 -1.20 -7.35
N PRO A 244 7.63 -0.40 -7.97
CA PRO A 244 7.45 1.04 -8.09
C PRO A 244 6.43 1.46 -9.15
N ASN A 245 6.00 0.57 -10.03
CA ASN A 245 5.00 0.84 -11.06
C ASN A 245 4.37 -0.46 -11.58
N PRO A 246 3.24 -0.42 -12.29
CA PRO A 246 2.56 -1.64 -12.76
C PRO A 246 3.40 -2.53 -13.69
N ALA A 247 4.36 -1.95 -14.43
CA ALA A 247 5.18 -2.69 -15.39
C ALA A 247 6.33 -3.47 -14.74
N ALA A 248 6.81 -3.03 -13.58
CA ALA A 248 7.85 -3.74 -12.83
C ALA A 248 7.26 -4.91 -12.02
N PRO A 249 7.92 -6.07 -11.98
CA PRO A 249 7.52 -7.17 -11.09
C PRO A 249 7.70 -6.78 -9.62
N LEU A 250 6.92 -7.41 -8.75
CA LEU A 250 7.17 -7.38 -7.31
C LEU A 250 8.53 -8.03 -7.03
N ALA A 251 9.33 -7.37 -6.20
CA ALA A 251 10.60 -7.89 -5.73
C ALA A 251 10.63 -7.87 -4.20
N PRO A 252 11.26 -8.87 -3.54
CA PRO A 252 11.42 -8.87 -2.10
C PRO A 252 12.27 -7.68 -1.67
N VAL A 253 11.84 -6.93 -0.64
CA VAL A 253 12.54 -5.73 -0.17
C VAL A 253 13.71 -6.04 0.76
N PHE A 254 13.80 -7.28 1.23
CA PHE A 254 14.91 -7.83 2.01
C PHE A 254 15.17 -9.28 1.56
N PRO A 255 16.41 -9.79 1.69
CA PRO A 255 16.82 -11.03 1.03
C PRO A 255 16.17 -12.29 1.60
N GLN A 256 15.68 -12.28 2.84
CA GLN A 256 15.08 -13.44 3.52
C GLN A 256 13.94 -12.98 4.45
N PRO A 257 12.89 -13.80 4.64
CA PRO A 257 11.82 -13.49 5.58
C PRO A 257 12.34 -13.13 6.98
N LEU A 258 11.74 -12.12 7.60
CA LEU A 258 12.11 -11.66 8.94
C LEU A 258 11.21 -12.34 9.99
N PRO A 259 11.69 -12.60 11.22
CA PRO A 259 10.85 -13.07 12.31
C PRO A 259 9.66 -12.12 12.57
N ASN A 260 8.46 -12.66 12.75
CA ASN A 260 7.26 -11.91 13.09
C ASN A 260 6.33 -12.72 13.99
N ASP A 261 5.63 -12.07 14.92
CA ASP A 261 4.58 -12.72 15.68
C ASP A 261 3.27 -12.73 14.88
N ASN A 262 2.97 -13.87 14.26
CA ASN A 262 1.76 -14.11 13.46
C ASN A 262 0.67 -14.85 14.25
N SER A 263 0.81 -14.99 15.58
CA SER A 263 -0.07 -15.81 16.40
C SER A 263 -1.44 -15.16 16.67
N GLY A 264 -2.47 -15.98 16.90
CA GLY A 264 -3.80 -15.47 17.32
C GLY A 264 -4.79 -15.23 16.18
N PHE A 265 -4.53 -15.77 14.98
CA PHE A 265 -5.42 -15.67 13.81
C PHE A 265 -5.75 -14.21 13.48
N GLY A 266 -6.77 -13.97 12.66
CA GLY A 266 -7.20 -12.61 12.35
C GLY A 266 -7.67 -12.42 10.93
N GLN A 267 -7.78 -11.17 10.52
CA GLN A 267 -8.39 -10.81 9.24
C GLN A 267 -7.61 -9.70 8.53
N PHE A 268 -7.52 -9.80 7.21
CA PHE A 268 -6.98 -8.75 6.37
C PHE A 268 -7.99 -7.61 6.19
N GLN A 269 -7.50 -6.38 6.32
CA GLN A 269 -8.26 -5.15 6.13
C GLN A 269 -7.53 -4.22 5.17
N ILE A 270 -8.30 -3.62 4.27
CA ILE A 270 -7.85 -2.58 3.34
C ILE A 270 -8.80 -1.40 3.43
N GLY A 271 -8.28 -0.19 3.56
CA GLY A 271 -9.10 1.01 3.65
C GLY A 271 -8.33 2.18 4.23
N ILE A 272 -8.93 2.91 5.16
CA ILE A 272 -8.33 4.06 5.80
C ILE A 272 -8.73 4.07 7.27
N LEU A 273 -7.75 4.16 8.16
CA LEU A 273 -7.91 4.62 9.54
C LEU A 273 -6.98 5.81 9.74
N LYS A 274 -7.54 7.03 9.76
CA LYS A 274 -6.83 8.26 10.11
C LYS A 274 -6.83 8.41 11.63
N LYS A 275 -5.64 8.48 12.23
CA LYS A 275 -5.46 8.80 13.66
C LYS A 275 -5.50 10.31 13.88
N PRO A 276 -5.85 10.78 15.09
CA PRO A 276 -5.84 12.21 15.39
C PRO A 276 -4.41 12.71 15.61
N THR A 277 -4.21 14.02 15.59
CA THR A 277 -2.95 14.65 16.02
C THR A 277 -3.11 15.28 17.41
N GLY A 278 -2.00 15.80 17.94
CA GLY A 278 -1.94 16.45 19.26
C GLY A 278 -1.61 15.49 20.40
N ASP A 279 -1.32 16.07 21.57
CA ASP A 279 -0.88 15.32 22.74
C ASP A 279 -2.07 14.67 23.44
N THR A 280 -2.23 13.35 23.25
CA THR A 280 -3.22 12.54 23.95
C THR A 280 -2.69 11.14 24.22
N SER A 281 -3.00 10.61 25.40
CA SER A 281 -2.79 9.19 25.73
C SER A 281 -3.95 8.29 25.30
N ASP A 282 -5.07 8.89 24.87
CA ASP A 282 -6.27 8.21 24.40
C ASP A 282 -6.53 8.56 22.93
N VAL A 283 -5.67 8.04 22.06
CA VAL A 283 -5.73 8.31 20.60
C VAL A 283 -7.01 7.77 19.95
N VAL A 284 -7.66 6.80 20.59
CA VAL A 284 -8.89 6.17 20.08
C VAL A 284 -10.08 7.12 20.19
N ASN A 285 -10.14 7.93 21.24
CA ASN A 285 -11.31 8.76 21.54
C ASN A 285 -11.03 10.27 21.55
N LYS A 286 -9.77 10.69 21.60
CA LYS A 286 -9.37 12.10 21.75
C LYS A 286 -8.29 12.50 20.75
N GLY A 287 -8.01 13.79 20.71
CA GLY A 287 -7.03 14.40 19.82
C GLY A 287 -7.73 15.27 18.75
N PHE A 288 -6.92 15.92 17.93
CA PHE A 288 -7.39 16.83 16.90
C PHE A 288 -7.69 16.10 15.60
N GLN A 289 -8.82 16.47 14.98
CA GLN A 289 -9.23 16.11 13.63
C GLN A 289 -9.73 17.39 12.98
N GLU A 290 -9.33 17.67 11.74
CA GLU A 290 -9.93 18.76 10.97
C GLU A 290 -11.41 18.49 10.70
N ALA A 291 -12.15 19.58 10.50
CA ALA A 291 -13.53 19.53 10.05
C ALA A 291 -13.60 19.67 8.51
N GLY A 292 -14.65 19.11 7.91
CA GLY A 292 -14.90 19.16 6.48
C GLY A 292 -13.94 18.31 5.66
N ILE A 293 -13.43 17.21 6.21
CA ILE A 293 -12.49 16.36 5.48
C ILE A 293 -13.19 15.56 4.36
N ASP A 294 -12.51 15.44 3.21
CA ASP A 294 -12.83 14.53 2.11
C ASP A 294 -11.50 13.94 1.61
N GLU A 295 -11.11 12.81 2.21
CA GLU A 295 -9.83 12.15 1.95
C GLU A 295 -10.05 10.76 1.37
N GLY A 296 -9.18 10.33 0.45
CA GLY A 296 -9.36 9.11 -0.31
C GLY A 296 -8.06 8.38 -0.62
N GLN A 297 -8.15 7.05 -0.69
CA GLN A 297 -7.05 6.19 -1.11
C GLN A 297 -7.57 5.17 -2.11
N ILE A 298 -6.88 5.08 -3.24
CA ILE A 298 -7.28 4.22 -4.37
C ILE A 298 -6.48 2.91 -4.33
N TYR A 299 -7.20 1.80 -4.44
CA TYR A 299 -6.69 0.44 -4.45
C TYR A 299 -7.05 -0.31 -5.73
N GLY A 300 -6.22 -1.27 -6.11
CA GLY A 300 -6.45 -2.20 -7.21
C GLY A 300 -5.58 -3.44 -7.03
N GLY A 301 -5.79 -4.49 -7.83
CA GLY A 301 -4.98 -5.71 -7.74
C GLY A 301 -5.06 -6.40 -6.37
N VAL A 302 -6.20 -6.29 -5.70
CA VAL A 302 -6.37 -6.74 -4.31
C VAL A 302 -6.78 -8.20 -4.26
N PHE A 303 -5.95 -9.06 -3.68
CA PHE A 303 -6.30 -10.46 -3.42
C PHE A 303 -5.37 -11.09 -2.38
N VAL A 304 -5.82 -12.17 -1.76
CA VAL A 304 -5.01 -13.06 -0.91
C VAL A 304 -4.80 -14.35 -1.67
N GLU A 305 -3.56 -14.81 -1.75
CA GLU A 305 -3.21 -16.11 -2.33
C GLU A 305 -2.60 -17.05 -1.29
N ASP A 306 -2.67 -18.34 -1.58
CA ASP A 306 -2.01 -19.38 -0.80
C ASP A 306 -0.54 -19.48 -1.23
N GLY A 307 0.35 -19.22 -0.28
CA GLY A 307 1.79 -19.24 -0.49
C GLY A 307 2.45 -20.59 -0.26
N GLN A 308 1.68 -21.65 -0.05
CA GLN A 308 2.20 -23.00 0.20
C GLN A 308 3.22 -23.42 -0.87
N GLY A 309 4.34 -24.01 -0.43
CA GLY A 309 5.44 -24.41 -1.32
C GLY A 309 6.29 -23.23 -1.85
N GLY A 310 6.18 -22.06 -1.23
CA GLY A 310 6.93 -20.86 -1.64
C GLY A 310 6.32 -20.16 -2.85
N CYS A 311 5.03 -20.39 -3.14
CA CYS A 311 4.36 -19.73 -4.25
C CYS A 311 4.11 -18.25 -3.94
N VAL A 312 4.59 -17.37 -4.80
CA VAL A 312 4.22 -15.95 -4.77
C VAL A 312 4.02 -15.44 -6.19
N SER A 313 2.89 -14.79 -6.47
CA SER A 313 2.67 -14.09 -7.73
C SER A 313 3.48 -12.79 -7.75
N LEU A 314 4.48 -12.69 -8.64
CA LEU A 314 5.37 -11.52 -8.73
C LEU A 314 5.06 -10.60 -9.89
#